data_AF-A0A661KSJ1-F1
#
_entry.id   AF-A0A661KSJ1-F1
#
_cell.length_a   1.000
_cell.length_b   1.000
_cell.length_c   1.000
_cell.angle_alpha   90.00
_cell.angle_beta   90.00
_cell.angle_gamma   90.00
#
_symmetry.space_group_name_H-M   'P 1'
#
loop_
_entity.id
_entity.type
_entity.pdbx_description
1 polymer ?
#
loop_
_entity_poly.entity_id
_entity_poly.type
_entity_poly.pdbx_seq_one_letter_code
_entity_poly.pdbx_strand_id
1 'polypeptide(L)'
;MGFLAWISVKERFFVGYTTIYNLMEICGILSFNLSDKQIEDLFIGFPEKFNVNILFPEGDSKICYKPASVFGFIKKKMSFGDALIADLIQQHKLDLFVTWNIKHFKGKLSLPVVSPEQVIAIRN
;
A
#
# COMPACT_ATOMS: atom_id res chain seq x y z
N MET A 1 8.75 7.86 -5.41
CA MET A 1 7.48 7.30 -5.90
C MET A 1 7.52 5.81 -5.63
N GLY A 2 6.91 5.37 -4.53
CA GLY A 2 7.03 3.99 -4.06
C GLY A 2 5.88 3.17 -4.60
N PHE A 3 6.14 2.28 -5.56
CA PHE A 3 5.18 1.21 -5.85
C PHE A 3 5.16 0.26 -4.65
N LEU A 4 3.99 0.14 -4.01
CA LEU A 4 3.79 -0.60 -2.77
C LEU A 4 3.01 -1.87 -3.10
N ALA A 5 3.72 -2.99 -3.19
CA ALA A 5 3.14 -4.32 -3.33
C ALA A 5 3.33 -5.06 -2.01
N TRP A 6 2.27 -5.67 -1.51
CA TRP A 6 2.31 -6.43 -0.27
C TRP A 6 2.34 -7.90 -0.58
N ILE A 7 2.86 -8.67 0.36
CA ILE A 7 2.91 -10.12 0.25
C ILE A 7 2.27 -10.69 1.51
N SER A 8 1.25 -11.51 1.34
CA SER A 8 0.95 -12.56 2.32
C SER A 8 1.54 -13.89 1.84
N VAL A 9 2.25 -14.60 2.71
CA VAL A 9 2.78 -15.94 2.47
C VAL A 9 1.75 -16.95 2.94
N LYS A 10 0.91 -17.43 2.02
CA LYS A 10 0.14 -18.66 2.22
C LYS A 10 0.84 -19.77 1.44
N GLU A 11 1.25 -20.83 2.11
CA GLU A 11 1.60 -22.12 1.47
C GLU A 11 2.65 -22.03 0.33
N ARG A 12 3.71 -21.22 0.52
CA ARG A 12 4.80 -20.96 -0.47
C ARG A 12 4.44 -20.07 -1.67
N PHE A 13 3.26 -19.44 -1.67
CA PHE A 13 2.89 -18.45 -2.69
C PHE A 13 2.80 -17.03 -2.08
N PHE A 14 3.23 -16.07 -2.89
CA PHE A 14 3.19 -14.64 -2.58
C PHE A 14 1.85 -14.07 -3.04
N VAL A 15 0.99 -13.63 -2.11
CA VAL A 15 -0.29 -12.97 -2.44
C VAL A 15 -0.13 -11.45 -2.38
N GLY A 16 -0.34 -10.80 -3.52
CA GLY A 16 -0.30 -9.35 -3.69
C GLY A 16 -1.41 -8.62 -2.94
N TYR A 17 -1.08 -7.60 -2.15
CA TYR A 17 -2.05 -6.58 -1.71
C TYR A 17 -1.54 -5.17 -2.02
N THR A 18 -2.42 -4.18 -2.03
CA THR A 18 -2.08 -2.75 -1.91
C THR A 18 -3.23 -1.99 -1.27
N THR A 19 -2.98 -0.83 -0.70
CA THR A 19 -4.08 -0.04 -0.09
C THR A 19 -4.84 0.74 -1.15
N ILE A 20 -6.11 1.04 -0.90
CA ILE A 20 -6.86 1.98 -1.74
C ILE A 20 -6.18 3.36 -1.80
N TYR A 21 -5.49 3.79 -0.74
CA TYR A 21 -4.77 5.06 -0.75
C TYR A 21 -3.58 5.06 -1.73
N ASN A 22 -2.87 3.94 -1.85
CA ASN A 22 -1.81 3.80 -2.86
C ASN A 22 -2.36 3.92 -4.28
N LEU A 23 -3.49 3.23 -4.54
CA LEU A 23 -4.13 3.30 -5.84
C LEU A 23 -4.57 4.73 -6.15
N MET A 24 -5.20 5.41 -5.20
CA MET A 24 -5.61 6.82 -5.33
C MET A 24 -4.42 7.75 -5.54
N GLU A 25 -3.29 7.53 -4.85
CA GLU A 25 -2.06 8.30 -5.05
C GLU A 25 -1.51 8.10 -6.48
N ILE A 26 -1.45 6.85 -6.96
CA ILE A 26 -1.02 6.53 -8.32
C ILE A 26 -1.94 7.21 -9.35
N CYS A 27 -3.26 7.10 -9.18
CA CYS A 27 -4.23 7.78 -10.04
C CYS A 27 -4.03 9.30 -10.02
N GLY A 28 -3.86 9.91 -8.84
CA GLY A 28 -3.66 11.35 -8.71
C GLY A 28 -2.37 11.87 -9.33
N ILE A 29 -1.30 11.06 -9.36
CA ILE A 29 -0.08 11.48 -10.04
C ILE A 29 -0.18 11.28 -11.56
N LEU A 30 -0.79 10.18 -12.00
CA LEU A 30 -0.92 9.90 -13.43
C LEU A 30 -1.98 10.77 -14.11
N SER A 31 -2.93 11.34 -13.37
CA SER A 31 -3.98 12.20 -13.93
C SER A 31 -3.44 13.47 -14.60
N PHE A 32 -2.22 13.88 -14.29
CA PHE A 32 -1.56 15.00 -14.98
C PHE A 32 -1.13 14.67 -16.41
N ASN A 33 -1.04 13.39 -16.77
CA ASN A 33 -0.50 12.91 -18.05
C ASN A 33 -1.42 11.93 -18.80
N LEU A 34 -2.52 11.49 -18.18
CA LEU A 34 -3.47 10.54 -18.74
C LEU A 34 -4.82 11.22 -18.97
N SER A 35 -5.58 10.75 -19.96
CA SER A 35 -6.97 11.15 -20.15
C SER A 35 -7.88 10.58 -19.07
N ASP A 36 -9.06 11.17 -18.90
CA ASP A 36 -10.07 10.70 -17.94
C ASP A 36 -10.36 9.20 -18.10
N LYS A 37 -10.53 8.74 -19.36
CA LYS A 37 -10.78 7.33 -19.67
C LYS A 37 -9.61 6.44 -19.24
N GLN A 38 -8.37 6.88 -19.48
CA GLN A 38 -7.19 6.12 -19.09
C GLN A 38 -7.03 6.03 -17.56
N ILE A 39 -7.43 7.06 -16.82
CA ILE A 39 -7.44 7.03 -15.35
C ILE A 39 -8.51 6.11 -14.81
N GLU A 40 -9.71 6.13 -15.40
CA GLU A 40 -10.79 5.21 -15.06
C GLU A 40 -10.38 3.75 -15.32
N ASP A 41 -9.81 3.47 -16.49
CA ASP A 41 -9.29 2.14 -16.85
C ASP A 41 -8.18 1.68 -15.90
N LEU A 42 -7.28 2.59 -15.52
CA LEU A 42 -6.25 2.32 -14.54
C LEU A 42 -6.87 1.94 -13.20
N PHE A 43 -7.83 2.72 -12.69
CA PHE A 43 -8.45 2.50 -11.39
C PHE A 43 -9.20 1.16 -11.33
N ILE A 44 -10.02 0.88 -12.34
CA ILE A 44 -10.84 -0.34 -12.41
C ILE A 44 -9.96 -1.57 -12.65
N GLY A 45 -9.02 -1.49 -13.59
CA GLY A 45 -8.20 -2.62 -14.01
C GLY A 45 -6.96 -2.87 -13.14
N PHE A 46 -6.65 -2.01 -12.17
CA PHE A 46 -5.43 -2.13 -11.35
C PHE A 46 -5.25 -3.50 -10.69
N PRO A 47 -6.26 -4.05 -9.98
CA PRO A 47 -6.10 -5.28 -9.21
C PRO A 47 -5.75 -6.47 -10.11
N GLU A 48 -6.45 -6.59 -11.23
CA GLU A 48 -6.26 -7.64 -12.22
C GLU A 48 -4.92 -7.49 -12.94
N LYS A 49 -4.61 -6.29 -13.44
CA LYS A 49 -3.39 -6.02 -14.22
C LYS A 49 -2.11 -6.29 -13.43
N PHE A 50 -2.11 -6.00 -12.12
CA PHE A 50 -0.94 -6.17 -11.27
C PHE A 50 -1.01 -7.40 -10.37
N ASN A 51 -2.07 -8.21 -10.47
CA ASN A 51 -2.32 -9.38 -9.62
C ASN A 51 -2.21 -9.05 -8.12
N VAL A 52 -2.92 -8.01 -7.68
CA VAL A 52 -2.97 -7.56 -6.29
C VAL A 52 -4.40 -7.40 -5.83
N ASN A 53 -4.64 -7.59 -4.53
CA ASN A 53 -5.91 -7.28 -3.89
C ASN A 53 -5.88 -5.87 -3.29
N ILE A 54 -6.97 -5.12 -3.41
CA ILE A 54 -7.07 -3.78 -2.79
C ILE A 54 -7.59 -3.91 -1.37
N LEU A 55 -6.82 -3.40 -0.41
CA LEU A 55 -7.23 -3.27 0.98
C LEU A 55 -8.04 -1.97 1.14
N PHE A 56 -9.20 -2.12 1.76
CA PHE A 56 -10.08 -1.02 2.14
C PHE A 56 -10.18 -0.95 3.68
N PRO A 57 -10.38 0.25 4.24
CA PRO A 57 -10.75 0.42 5.63
C PRO A 57 -11.99 -0.41 6.01
N GLU A 58 -12.05 -0.87 7.26
CA GLU A 58 -13.23 -1.58 7.76
C GLU A 58 -14.48 -0.68 7.78
N GLY A 59 -15.61 -1.21 7.31
CA GLY A 59 -16.91 -0.51 7.25
C GLY A 59 -17.28 -0.09 5.82
N ASP A 60 -18.34 -0.69 5.28
CA ASP A 60 -19.04 -0.39 4.02
C ASP A 60 -18.27 0.47 3.00
N SER A 61 -17.36 -0.14 2.23
CA SER A 61 -16.86 0.37 0.92
C SER A 61 -16.37 1.83 0.85
N LYS A 62 -16.23 2.53 1.99
CA LYS A 62 -15.92 3.96 2.06
C LYS A 62 -14.45 4.14 2.31
N ILE A 63 -13.83 4.99 1.51
CA ILE A 63 -12.48 5.48 1.78
C ILE A 63 -12.59 6.41 3.00
N CYS A 64 -12.22 5.91 4.18
CA CYS A 64 -12.25 6.64 5.44
C CYS A 64 -10.98 6.35 6.25
N TYR A 65 -10.65 7.15 7.26
CA TYR A 65 -9.51 6.87 8.16
C TYR A 65 -9.81 7.38 9.57
N LYS A 66 -9.10 6.84 10.57
CA LYS A 66 -9.24 7.26 11.97
C LYS A 66 -8.23 8.39 12.28
N PRO A 67 -8.66 9.66 12.45
CA PRO A 67 -7.72 10.79 12.57
C PRO A 67 -6.71 10.64 13.70
N ALA A 68 -7.13 10.11 14.85
CA ALA A 68 -6.24 9.89 15.99
C ALA A 68 -5.12 8.87 15.69
N SER A 69 -5.44 7.81 14.95
CA SER A 69 -4.46 6.77 14.59
C SER A 69 -3.46 7.29 13.56
N VAL A 70 -3.96 7.92 12.49
CA VAL A 70 -3.13 8.57 11.47
C VAL A 70 -2.23 9.65 12.07
N PHE A 71 -2.76 10.47 12.98
CA PHE A 71 -1.97 11.47 13.70
C PHE A 71 -0.85 10.81 14.55
N GLY A 72 -1.10 9.63 15.11
CA GLY A 72 -0.08 8.81 15.75
C GLY A 72 1.12 8.50 14.84
N PHE A 73 0.87 8.18 13.58
CA PHE A 73 1.93 7.96 12.58
C PHE A 73 2.59 9.25 12.10
N ILE A 74 1.84 10.34 11.95
CA ILE A 74 2.41 11.65 11.62
C ILE A 74 3.42 12.09 12.68
N LYS A 75 3.12 11.88 13.98
CA LYS A 75 4.07 12.13 15.07
C LYS A 75 5.38 11.32 14.93
N LYS A 76 5.36 10.19 14.22
CA LYS A 76 6.55 9.41 13.85
C LYS A 76 7.23 9.93 12.57
N LYS A 77 7.00 11.20 12.19
CA LYS A 77 7.54 11.84 10.98
C LYS A 77 7.18 11.08 9.70
N MET A 78 5.91 10.72 9.55
CA MET A 78 5.37 10.17 8.29
C MET A 78 4.57 11.25 7.58
N SER A 79 4.60 11.25 6.25
CA SER A 79 3.69 12.08 5.46
C SER A 79 2.24 11.62 5.69
N PHE A 80 1.27 12.46 5.38
CA PHE A 80 -0.14 12.10 5.54
C PHE A 80 -0.51 10.85 4.71
N GLY A 81 -0.07 10.78 3.46
CA GLY A 81 -0.26 9.59 2.61
C GLY A 81 0.39 8.34 3.19
N ASP A 82 1.67 8.42 3.57
CA ASP A 82 2.39 7.30 4.22
C ASP A 82 1.68 6.86 5.50
N ALA A 83 1.12 7.81 6.28
CA ALA A 83 0.42 7.53 7.52
C ALA A 83 -0.95 6.83 7.29
N LEU A 84 -1.68 7.18 6.23
CA LEU A 84 -2.91 6.48 5.83
C LEU A 84 -2.63 5.02 5.47
N ILE A 85 -1.58 4.81 4.68
CA ILE A 85 -1.11 3.47 4.30
C ILE A 85 -0.72 2.69 5.55
N ALA A 86 0.11 3.29 6.40
CA ALA A 86 0.61 2.69 7.64
C ALA A 86 -0.50 2.32 8.63
N ASP A 87 -1.52 3.16 8.74
CA ASP A 87 -2.67 2.89 9.58
C ASP A 87 -3.47 1.69 9.08
N LEU A 88 -3.79 1.66 7.79
CA LEU A 88 -4.62 0.60 7.22
C LEU A 88 -3.94 -0.76 7.27
N ILE A 89 -2.65 -0.81 6.94
CA ILE A 89 -1.91 -2.08 6.85
C ILE A 89 -1.78 -2.76 8.22
N GLN A 90 -1.71 -1.98 9.31
CA GLN A 90 -1.60 -2.52 10.66
C GLN A 90 -2.94 -3.08 11.16
N GLN A 91 -4.04 -2.78 10.48
CA GLN A 91 -5.35 -3.35 10.76
C GLN A 91 -5.51 -4.73 10.08
N HIS A 92 -4.63 -5.09 9.15
CA HIS A 92 -4.65 -6.37 8.45
C HIS A 92 -3.52 -7.30 8.91
N LYS A 93 -3.77 -8.61 8.84
CA LYS A 93 -2.74 -9.64 9.09
C LYS A 93 -1.90 -9.84 7.83
N LEU A 94 -0.82 -9.07 7.72
CA LEU A 94 0.14 -9.13 6.61
C LEU A 94 1.52 -9.56 7.13
N ASP A 95 2.27 -10.29 6.32
CA ASP A 95 3.55 -10.89 6.74
C ASP A 95 4.72 -9.90 6.60
N LEU A 96 4.70 -9.05 5.57
CA LEU A 96 5.75 -8.07 5.30
C LEU A 96 5.23 -6.89 4.47
N PHE A 97 5.89 -5.75 4.61
CA PHE A 97 5.69 -4.57 3.76
C PHE A 97 6.82 -4.42 2.75
N VAL A 98 6.49 -4.43 1.46
CA VAL A 98 7.46 -4.09 0.41
C VAL A 98 7.33 -2.63 0.03
N THR A 99 8.44 -1.92 0.07
CA THR A 99 8.51 -0.53 -0.34
C THR A 99 9.90 -0.16 -0.87
N TRP A 100 9.93 0.68 -1.89
CA TRP A 100 11.14 1.37 -2.32
C TRP A 100 11.62 2.41 -1.30
N ASN A 101 10.74 2.82 -0.37
CA ASN A 101 11.00 3.85 0.61
C ASN A 101 11.14 3.29 2.03
N ILE A 102 12.05 2.33 2.21
CA ILE A 102 12.28 1.65 3.50
C ILE A 102 12.43 2.67 4.65
N LYS A 103 13.19 3.75 4.43
CA LYS A 103 13.51 4.74 5.46
C LYS A 103 12.26 5.40 6.06
N HIS A 104 11.19 5.55 5.29
CA HIS A 104 9.97 6.20 5.76
C HIS A 104 9.14 5.32 6.69
N PHE A 105 9.29 4.00 6.61
CA PHE A 105 8.42 3.03 7.31
C PHE A 105 9.16 2.13 8.30
N LYS A 106 10.47 1.91 8.11
CA LYS A 106 11.29 1.06 8.98
C LYS A 106 11.25 1.56 10.43
N GLY A 107 10.95 0.64 11.35
CA GLY A 107 10.82 0.94 12.78
C GLY A 107 9.54 1.68 13.19
N LYS A 108 8.62 1.95 12.24
CA LYS A 108 7.34 2.63 12.53
C LYS A 108 6.14 1.69 12.47
N LEU A 109 6.30 0.54 11.83
CA LEU A 109 5.31 -0.53 11.66
C LEU A 109 5.64 -1.74 12.54
N SER A 110 4.62 -2.53 12.89
CA SER A 110 4.75 -3.79 13.62
C SER A 110 5.29 -4.95 12.78
N LEU A 111 5.33 -4.80 11.46
CA LEU A 111 5.71 -5.83 10.49
C LEU A 111 7.03 -5.50 9.79
N PRO A 112 7.78 -6.51 9.30
CA PRO A 112 9.02 -6.31 8.55
C PRO A 112 8.83 -5.39 7.34
N VAL A 113 9.76 -4.45 7.17
CA VAL A 113 9.80 -3.54 6.02
C VAL A 113 10.99 -3.89 5.15
N VAL A 114 10.73 -4.25 3.89
CA VAL A 114 11.73 -4.74 2.94
C VAL A 114 11.62 -4.02 1.59
N SER A 115 12.69 -4.04 0.80
CA SER A 115 12.64 -3.60 -0.59
C SER A 115 12.28 -4.76 -1.53
N PRO A 116 11.86 -4.47 -2.77
CA PRO A 116 11.61 -5.51 -3.78
C PRO A 116 12.82 -6.42 -4.03
N GLU A 117 14.05 -5.89 -4.01
CA GLU A 117 15.27 -6.69 -4.18
C GLU A 117 15.42 -7.72 -3.07
N GLN A 118 15.09 -7.33 -1.83
CA GLN A 118 15.15 -8.23 -0.69
C GLN A 118 14.10 -9.34 -0.78
N VAL A 119 12.93 -9.03 -1.31
CA VAL A 119 11.88 -10.05 -1.57
C VAL A 119 12.34 -11.06 -2.61
N ILE A 120 12.93 -10.60 -3.72
CA ILE A 120 13.43 -11.48 -4.78
C ILE A 120 14.53 -12.40 -4.24
N ALA A 121 15.43 -11.88 -3.40
CA ALA A 121 16.47 -12.67 -2.77
C ALA A 121 15.94 -13.77 -1.82
N ILE A 122 14.78 -13.56 -1.19
CA ILE A 122 14.12 -14.58 -0.32
C ILE A 122 13.46 -15.70 -1.14
N ARG A 123 13.14 -15.44 -2.43
CA ARG A 123 12.46 -16.39 -3.31
C ARG A 123 13.41 -17.42 -3.95
N ASN A 124 14.71 -17.12 -4.00
CA ASN A 124 15.76 -18.00 -4.53
C ASN A 124 16.39 -18.84 -3.41
#